data_AF-A0A819HFU4-F1
#
_entry.id   AF-A0A819HFU4-F1
#
_cell.length_a   1.000
_cell.length_b   1.000
_cell.length_c   1.000
_cell.angle_alpha   90.00
_cell.angle_beta   90.00
_cell.angle_gamma   90.00
#
_symmetry.space_group_name_H-M   'P 1'
#
loop_
_entity.id
_entity.type
_entity.pdbx_description
1 polymer ?
#
loop_
_entity_poly.entity_id
_entity_poly.type
_entity_poly.pdbx_seq_one_letter_code
_entity_poly.pdbx_strand_id
1 'polypeptide(L)'
;MSTQLHLTGLLQAIIRALKAFNFEAGSALIERAIANINDDLNNTQLLANLKLELSQLPPLANLNMHDEMLWFIRAVIEYVQAANVIDKKLVTRAIEKLYRGLEPYARNDIQRTALFEIQIAKDDVLGIEPRH
;
A
#
# COMPACT_ATOMS: atom_id res chain seq x y z
N MET A 1 -6.63 25.39 -6.10
CA MET A 1 -5.35 24.63 -6.15
C MET A 1 -5.61 23.28 -5.52
N SER A 2 -5.31 22.18 -6.23
CA SER A 2 -5.50 20.83 -5.69
C SER A 2 -4.39 20.58 -4.68
N THR A 3 -4.75 20.45 -3.40
CA THR A 3 -3.81 20.07 -2.34
C THR A 3 -3.32 18.67 -2.65
N GLN A 4 -2.06 18.55 -3.07
CA GLN A 4 -1.43 17.30 -3.44
C GLN A 4 -1.32 16.40 -2.20
N LEU A 5 -1.61 15.11 -2.35
CA LEU A 5 -1.49 14.15 -1.24
C LEU A 5 -0.02 13.80 -1.03
N HIS A 6 0.50 13.98 0.18
CA HIS A 6 1.86 13.56 0.53
C HIS A 6 1.87 12.09 0.91
N LEU A 7 2.22 11.22 -0.04
CA LEU A 7 2.08 9.77 0.10
C LEU A 7 3.31 9.06 0.69
N THR A 8 4.45 9.75 0.86
CA THR A 8 5.72 9.14 1.27
C THR A 8 5.60 8.36 2.58
N GLY A 9 5.02 8.98 3.62
CA GLY A 9 4.83 8.33 4.92
C GLY A 9 3.93 7.09 4.84
N LEU A 10 2.85 7.18 4.04
CA LEU A 10 1.94 6.05 3.82
C LEU A 10 2.61 4.90 3.08
N LEU A 11 3.37 5.19 2.01
CA LEU A 11 4.06 4.16 1.23
C LEU A 11 5.13 3.45 2.08
N GLN A 12 5.85 4.19 2.93
CA GLN A 12 6.79 3.60 3.88
C GLN A 12 6.09 2.71 4.92
N ALA A 13 4.94 3.14 5.46
CA ALA A 13 4.16 2.32 6.38
C ALA A 13 3.65 1.03 5.71
N ILE A 14 3.18 1.11 4.47
CA ILE A 14 2.79 -0.06 3.68
C ILE A 14 3.99 -1.00 3.50
N ILE A 15 5.16 -0.50 3.09
CA ILE A 15 6.38 -1.30 2.93
C ILE A 15 6.71 -2.06 4.23
N ARG A 16 6.67 -1.39 5.39
CA ARG A 16 6.93 -2.02 6.69
C ARG A 16 5.93 -3.13 7.01
N ALA A 17 4.64 -2.90 6.74
CA ALA A 17 3.63 -3.94 6.90
C ALA A 17 3.87 -5.12 5.97
N LEU A 18 4.12 -4.88 4.68
CA LEU A 18 4.39 -5.98 3.75
C LEU A 18 5.59 -6.84 4.22
N LYS A 19 6.67 -6.22 4.69
CA LYS A 19 7.80 -6.93 5.29
C LYS A 19 7.42 -7.71 6.55
N ALA A 20 6.63 -7.13 7.46
CA ALA A 20 6.15 -7.82 8.67
C ALA A 20 5.28 -9.07 8.39
N PHE A 21 4.65 -9.11 7.22
CA PHE A 21 3.87 -10.25 6.71
C PHE A 21 4.67 -11.15 5.75
N ASN A 22 6.00 -10.98 5.66
CA ASN A 22 6.91 -11.70 4.77
C ASN A 22 6.59 -11.54 3.28
N PHE A 23 6.01 -10.42 2.87
CA PHE A 23 5.70 -10.10 1.48
C PHE A 23 6.80 -9.26 0.82
N GLU A 24 8.02 -9.79 0.83
CA GLU A 24 9.25 -9.10 0.38
C GLU A 24 9.17 -8.64 -1.09
N ALA A 25 8.55 -9.44 -1.95
CA ALA A 25 8.37 -9.09 -3.36
C ALA A 25 7.48 -7.85 -3.53
N GLY A 26 6.44 -7.71 -2.69
CA GLY A 26 5.55 -6.55 -2.70
C GLY A 26 6.19 -5.31 -2.11
N SER A 27 6.94 -5.43 -1.01
CA SER A 27 7.68 -4.29 -0.46
C SER A 27 8.75 -3.77 -1.42
N ALA A 28 9.54 -4.67 -2.01
CA ALA A 28 10.59 -4.29 -2.97
C ALA A 28 10.02 -3.58 -4.21
N LEU A 29 8.79 -3.94 -4.61
CA LEU A 29 8.09 -3.30 -5.72
C LEU A 29 7.75 -1.84 -5.41
N ILE A 30 7.13 -1.60 -4.26
CA ILE A 30 6.78 -0.24 -3.84
C ILE A 30 8.06 0.59 -3.67
N GLU A 31 9.12 0.00 -3.10
CA GLU A 31 10.44 0.64 -2.99
C GLU A 31 10.99 1.05 -4.36
N ARG A 32 10.93 0.19 -5.38
CA ARG A 32 11.34 0.56 -6.75
C ARG A 32 10.45 1.62 -7.38
N ALA A 33 9.14 1.53 -7.18
CA ALA A 33 8.19 2.50 -7.74
C ALA A 33 8.42 3.92 -7.22
N ILE A 34 8.91 4.04 -5.97
CA ILE A 34 9.22 5.33 -5.32
C ILE A 34 10.69 5.74 -5.41
N ALA A 35 11.60 4.86 -5.82
CA ALA A 35 13.06 5.08 -5.80
C ALA A 35 13.54 6.30 -6.63
N ASN A 36 12.70 6.81 -7.54
CA ASN A 36 13.02 7.95 -8.42
C ASN A 36 12.03 9.12 -8.26
N ILE A 37 11.22 9.13 -7.19
CA ILE A 37 10.26 10.20 -6.95
C ILE A 37 10.85 11.14 -5.89
N ASN A 38 11.22 12.34 -6.33
CA ASN A 38 11.65 13.42 -5.43
C ASN A 38 10.49 13.90 -4.55
N ASP A 39 10.79 14.67 -3.50
CA ASP A 39 9.87 15.14 -2.46
C ASP A 39 8.56 15.80 -2.98
N ASP A 40 8.51 16.23 -4.24
CA ASP A 40 7.29 16.64 -4.96
C ASP A 40 6.63 15.47 -5.71
N LEU A 41 6.01 14.59 -4.92
CA LEU A 41 5.44 13.32 -5.35
C LEU A 41 4.31 13.50 -6.39
N ASN A 42 4.63 13.47 -7.70
CA ASN A 42 3.63 13.53 -8.77
C ASN A 42 2.78 12.24 -8.76
N ASN A 43 1.55 12.33 -8.22
CA ASN A 43 0.62 11.20 -8.09
C ASN A 43 0.34 10.46 -9.41
N THR A 44 0.37 11.15 -10.56
CA THR A 44 0.19 10.51 -11.87
C THR A 44 1.40 9.66 -12.23
N GLN A 45 2.61 10.18 -11.99
CA GLN A 45 3.85 9.44 -12.24
C GLN A 45 4.02 8.27 -11.27
N LEU A 46 3.70 8.48 -9.99
CA LEU A 46 3.67 7.41 -8.98
C LEU A 46 2.74 6.27 -9.43
N LEU A 47 1.52 6.61 -9.85
CA LEU A 47 0.55 5.60 -10.29
C LEU A 47 1.06 4.85 -11.53
N ALA A 48 1.67 5.55 -12.49
CA ALA A 48 2.26 4.94 -13.67
C ALA A 48 3.41 3.98 -13.30
N ASN A 49 4.31 4.40 -12.39
CA ASN A 49 5.41 3.57 -11.90
C ASN A 49 4.88 2.33 -11.17
N LEU A 50 3.92 2.50 -10.26
CA LEU A 50 3.30 1.38 -9.55
C LEU A 50 2.66 0.38 -10.53
N LYS A 51 1.95 0.86 -11.55
CA LYS A 51 1.35 -0.02 -12.57
C LYS A 51 2.40 -0.80 -13.37
N LEU A 52 3.47 -0.11 -13.79
CA LEU A 52 4.58 -0.73 -14.51
C LEU A 52 5.22 -1.84 -13.67
N GLU A 53 5.55 -1.53 -12.43
CA GLU A 53 6.17 -2.47 -11.51
C GLU A 53 5.24 -3.65 -11.17
N LEU A 54 3.93 -3.40 -10.96
CA LEU A 54 2.92 -4.45 -10.74
C LEU A 54 2.78 -5.40 -11.93
N SER A 55 2.93 -4.93 -13.16
CA SER A 55 2.90 -5.81 -14.35
C SER A 55 4.10 -6.76 -14.44
N GLN A 56 5.18 -6.47 -13.72
CA GLN A 56 6.39 -7.30 -13.70
C GLN A 56 6.37 -8.33 -12.56
N LEU A 57 5.32 -8.35 -11.73
CA LEU A 57 5.22 -9.33 -10.66
C LEU A 57 5.13 -10.75 -11.22
N PRO A 58 5.90 -11.69 -10.65
CA PRO A 58 5.67 -13.10 -10.92
C PRO A 58 4.25 -13.48 -10.47
N PRO A 59 3.67 -14.56 -11.02
CA PRO A 59 2.37 -15.05 -10.58
C PRO A 59 2.35 -15.22 -9.05
N LEU A 60 1.36 -14.60 -8.39
CA LEU A 60 1.21 -14.65 -6.94
C LEU A 60 1.09 -16.08 -6.39
N ALA A 61 0.69 -17.04 -7.23
CA ALA A 61 0.63 -18.47 -6.92
C ALA A 61 1.98 -19.07 -6.47
N ASN A 62 3.11 -18.38 -6.72
CA ASN A 62 4.44 -18.82 -6.31
C ASN A 62 4.84 -18.36 -4.89
N LEU A 63 3.95 -17.67 -4.18
CA LEU A 63 4.21 -17.15 -2.84
C LEU A 63 3.68 -18.13 -1.77
N ASN A 64 4.49 -18.40 -0.75
CA ASN A 64 4.11 -19.26 0.37
C ASN A 64 3.22 -18.50 1.37
N MET A 65 1.94 -18.33 1.02
CA MET A 65 0.96 -17.55 1.79
C MET A 65 -0.38 -18.28 1.82
N HIS A 66 -1.22 -17.97 2.80
CA HIS A 66 -2.59 -18.49 2.86
C HIS A 66 -3.38 -18.06 1.62
N ASP A 67 -4.17 -18.96 1.02
CA ASP A 67 -4.89 -18.72 -0.25
C ASP A 67 -5.78 -17.47 -0.21
N GLU A 68 -6.42 -17.21 0.92
CA GLU A 68 -7.25 -16.02 1.13
C GLU A 68 -6.43 -14.72 1.10
N MET A 69 -5.20 -14.76 1.63
CA MET A 69 -4.27 -13.62 1.61
C MET A 69 -3.74 -13.37 0.19
N LEU A 70 -3.50 -14.44 -0.58
CA LEU A 70 -3.15 -14.36 -2.01
C LEU A 70 -4.26 -13.73 -2.83
N TRP A 71 -5.50 -14.20 -2.65
CA TRP A 71 -6.67 -13.63 -3.31
C TRP A 71 -6.84 -12.15 -2.97
N PHE A 72 -6.63 -11.81 -1.70
CA PHE A 72 -6.71 -10.43 -1.24
C PHE A 72 -5.66 -9.53 -1.90
N ILE A 73 -4.38 -9.95 -1.91
CA ILE A 73 -3.30 -9.20 -2.56
C ILE A 73 -3.61 -9.00 -4.05
N ARG A 74 -4.14 -10.04 -4.72
CA ARG A 74 -4.57 -9.94 -6.11
C ARG A 74 -5.64 -8.87 -6.31
N ALA A 75 -6.65 -8.83 -5.44
CA ALA A 75 -7.72 -7.83 -5.51
C ALA A 75 -7.19 -6.39 -5.30
N VAL A 76 -6.15 -6.20 -4.48
CA VAL A 76 -5.48 -4.89 -4.32
C VAL A 76 -4.71 -4.51 -5.58
N ILE A 77 -3.99 -5.45 -6.20
CA ILE A 77 -3.25 -5.21 -7.44
C ILE A 77 -4.21 -4.82 -8.58
N GLU A 78 -5.28 -5.59 -8.76
CA GLU A 78 -6.31 -5.31 -9.77
C GLU A 78 -6.96 -3.94 -9.53
N TYR A 79 -7.17 -3.57 -8.27
CA TYR A 79 -7.69 -2.26 -7.90
C TYR A 79 -6.74 -1.11 -8.28
N VAL A 80 -5.43 -1.26 -8.03
CA VAL A 80 -4.42 -0.26 -8.39
C VAL A 80 -4.27 -0.16 -9.92
N GLN A 81 -4.31 -1.29 -10.63
CA GLN A 81 -4.24 -1.32 -12.10
C GLN A 81 -5.43 -0.60 -12.74
N ALA A 82 -6.64 -0.74 -12.17
CA ALA A 82 -7.86 -0.08 -12.64
C ALA A 82 -7.96 1.41 -12.27
N ALA A 83 -7.14 1.91 -11.34
CA ALA A 83 -7.19 3.31 -10.90
C ALA A 83 -6.65 4.28 -11.98
N ASN A 84 -7.26 5.46 -12.11
CA ASN A 84 -6.81 6.49 -13.08
C ASN A 84 -6.09 7.68 -12.41
N VAL A 85 -6.32 7.91 -11.12
CA VAL A 85 -5.73 8.99 -10.33
C VAL A 85 -5.61 8.54 -8.88
N ILE A 86 -4.60 9.04 -8.17
CA ILE A 86 -4.50 8.86 -6.72
C ILE A 86 -5.22 10.03 -6.03
N ASP A 87 -6.45 9.77 -5.58
CA ASP A 87 -7.26 10.69 -4.79
C ASP A 87 -7.50 10.15 -3.37
N LYS A 88 -8.12 10.97 -2.51
CA LYS A 88 -8.44 10.59 -1.13
C LYS A 88 -9.30 9.32 -1.08
N LYS A 89 -10.24 9.16 -2.01
CA LYS A 89 -11.14 8.00 -2.05
C LYS A 89 -10.39 6.71 -2.39
N LEU A 90 -9.45 6.76 -3.34
CA LEU A 90 -8.58 5.65 -3.69
C LEU A 90 -7.75 5.25 -2.48
N VAL A 91 -7.10 6.23 -1.83
CA VAL A 91 -6.29 5.99 -0.62
C VAL A 91 -7.13 5.32 0.46
N THR A 92 -8.28 5.90 0.82
CA THR A 92 -9.17 5.31 1.84
C THR A 92 -9.55 3.87 1.48
N ARG A 93 -10.07 3.63 0.27
CA ARG A 93 -10.53 2.30 -0.14
C ARG A 93 -9.40 1.28 -0.23
N ALA A 94 -8.25 1.66 -0.75
CA ALA A 94 -7.08 0.78 -0.87
C ALA A 94 -6.58 0.37 0.51
N ILE A 95 -6.45 1.33 1.44
CA ILE A 95 -5.95 1.07 2.78
C ILE A 95 -6.97 0.29 3.63
N GLU A 96 -8.26 0.60 3.55
CA GLU A 96 -9.29 -0.18 4.23
C GLU A 96 -9.33 -1.63 3.74
N LYS A 97 -9.20 -1.85 2.44
CA LYS A 97 -9.04 -3.19 1.88
C LYS A 97 -7.80 -3.85 2.45
N LEU A 98 -6.63 -3.21 2.33
CA LEU A 98 -5.34 -3.73 2.83
C LEU A 98 -5.42 -4.17 4.29
N TYR A 99 -5.97 -3.29 5.13
CA TYR A 99 -6.11 -3.55 6.55
C TYR A 99 -7.04 -4.75 6.81
N ARG A 100 -8.23 -4.79 6.22
CA ARG A 100 -9.18 -5.91 6.39
C ARG A 100 -8.63 -7.24 5.87
N GLY A 101 -7.81 -7.20 4.84
CA GLY A 101 -7.18 -8.38 4.26
C GLY A 101 -6.04 -8.94 5.12
N LEU A 102 -5.34 -8.09 5.89
CA LEU A 102 -4.19 -8.49 6.70
C LEU A 102 -4.52 -8.70 8.18
N GLU A 103 -5.51 -7.97 8.72
CA GLU A 103 -5.90 -8.00 10.14
C GLU A 103 -6.17 -9.42 10.67
N PRO A 104 -6.91 -10.32 9.97
CA PRO A 104 -7.15 -11.68 10.45
C PRO A 104 -5.88 -12.54 10.59
N TYR A 105 -4.80 -12.16 9.90
CA TYR A 105 -3.53 -12.88 9.86
C TYR A 105 -2.45 -12.25 10.75
N ALA A 106 -2.75 -11.15 11.45
CA ALA A 106 -1.82 -10.49 12.36
C ALA A 106 -1.63 -11.28 13.67
N ARG A 107 -0.74 -12.27 13.64
CA ARG A 107 -0.51 -13.23 14.75
C ARG A 107 0.43 -12.71 15.84
N ASN A 108 1.27 -11.71 15.54
CA ASN A 108 2.25 -11.16 16.49
C ASN A 108 2.19 -9.62 16.56
N ASP A 109 2.87 -9.06 17.57
CA ASP A 109 2.84 -7.62 17.84
C ASP A 109 3.49 -6.78 16.75
N ILE A 110 4.49 -7.32 16.05
CA ILE A 110 5.15 -6.65 14.91
C ILE A 110 4.14 -6.44 13.77
N GLN A 111 3.37 -7.47 13.43
CA GLN A 111 2.33 -7.42 12.39
C GLN A 111 1.21 -6.45 12.78
N ARG A 112 0.74 -6.51 14.03
CA ARG A 112 -0.32 -5.60 14.53
C ARG A 112 0.14 -4.15 14.54
N THR A 113 1.36 -3.90 15.00
CA THR A 113 1.96 -2.55 15.01
C THR A 113 2.07 -2.01 13.59
N ALA A 114 2.54 -2.82 12.64
CA ALA A 114 2.66 -2.37 11.25
C ALA A 114 1.29 -2.04 10.60
N LEU A 115 0.22 -2.78 10.94
CA LEU A 115 -1.14 -2.43 10.50
C LEU A 115 -1.65 -1.13 11.12
N PHE A 116 -1.32 -0.87 12.39
CA PHE A 116 -1.66 0.37 13.07
C PHE A 116 -0.93 1.57 12.46
N GLU A 117 0.37 1.44 12.15
CA GLU A 117 1.14 2.49 11.47
C GLU A 117 0.57 2.87 10.10
N ILE A 118 0.04 1.91 9.35
CA ILE A 118 -0.66 2.21 8.08
C ILE A 118 -1.87 3.11 8.34
N GLN A 119 -2.64 2.87 9.41
CA GLN A 119 -3.82 3.67 9.73
C GLN A 119 -3.44 5.10 10.11
N ILE A 120 -2.41 5.29 10.94
CA ILE A 120 -1.87 6.62 11.28
C ILE A 120 -1.44 7.35 10.00
N ALA A 121 -0.59 6.71 9.19
CA ALA A 121 -0.07 7.34 7.97
C ALA A 121 -1.20 7.67 6.97
N LYS A 122 -2.25 6.85 6.91
CA LYS A 122 -3.44 7.12 6.11
C LYS A 122 -4.17 8.37 6.62
N ASP A 123 -4.38 8.48 7.93
CA ASP A 123 -5.05 9.64 8.53
C ASP A 123 -4.26 10.93 8.27
N ASP A 124 -2.93 10.89 8.39
CA ASP A 124 -2.03 12.01 8.04
C ASP A 124 -2.19 12.45 6.58
N VAL A 125 -2.16 11.50 5.63
CA VAL A 125 -2.35 11.79 4.19
C VAL A 125 -3.73 12.39 3.91
N LEU A 126 -4.75 11.93 4.62
CA LEU A 126 -6.11 12.40 4.44
C LEU A 126 -6.34 13.77 5.11
N GLY A 127 -5.43 14.21 5.98
CA GLY A 127 -5.57 15.40 6.82
C GLY A 127 -6.65 15.22 7.90
N ILE A 128 -6.79 13.99 8.41
CA ILE A 128 -7.69 13.68 9.52
C ILE A 128 -6.88 13.88 10.80
N GLU A 129 -7.22 14.90 11.57
CA GLU A 129 -6.57 15.12 12.87
C GLU A 129 -6.86 13.93 13.81
N PRO A 130 -5.85 13.42 14.55
CA PRO A 130 -6.06 12.40 15.56
C PRO A 130 -7.08 12.91 16.58
N ARG A 131 -8.19 12.20 16.74
CA ARG A 131 -9.14 12.51 17.81
C ARG A 131 -8.45 12.19 19.13
N HIS A 132 -8.16 13.25 19.91
CA HIS A 132 -7.60 13.18 21.27
C HIS A 132 -8.39 12.25 22.19
#